data_AF-A0A965FS05-F1
#
_entry.id   AF-A0A965FS05-F1
#
_cell.length_a   1.000
_cell.length_b   1.000
_cell.length_c   1.000
_cell.angle_alpha   90.00
_cell.angle_beta   90.00
_cell.angle_gamma   90.00
#
_symmetry.space_group_name_H-M   'P 1'
#
loop_
_entity.id
_entity.type
_entity.pdbx_description
1 polymer ?
#
loop_
_entity_poly.entity_id
_entity_poly.type
_entity_poly.pdbx_seq_one_letter_code
_entity_poly.pdbx_strand_id
1 'polypeptide(L)'
;MKSNSLNGFLQILMDSKGITVPDSIPKTLKLLDRLNGFSAADPTSFSGKEKYQRLQRNITLLMFCSAMIPLLLVELLFYFQYESPVRHSEHSGIDVEADRVRQDYELFLQKRLSGLRSLAAFYEFEQLSDSVFLAERLRILKEEFKSFEDLGVLDHRGLMRSYTGPYSLEERDFSKSFWFQQISREKSCCVWTSDDAQPFFILSVRVDSAKGESWFIRAAILPEEMATL
;
A
#
# COMPACT_ATOMS: atom_id res chain seq x y z
N MET A 1 91.23 -16.51 9.74
CA MET A 1 90.49 -16.11 10.96
C MET A 1 89.06 -15.81 10.53
N LYS A 2 88.16 -16.77 10.77
CA LYS A 2 87.17 -16.77 11.87
C LYS A 2 86.11 -15.67 11.68
N SER A 3 84.81 -15.89 11.86
CA SER A 3 83.95 -17.05 12.12
C SER A 3 82.64 -16.44 12.62
N ASN A 4 81.51 -16.93 12.12
CA ASN A 4 80.28 -17.12 12.86
C ASN A 4 79.70 -15.92 13.62
N SER A 5 78.95 -15.09 12.90
CA SER A 5 77.83 -14.31 13.47
C SER A 5 76.49 -15.05 13.39
N LEU A 6 76.51 -16.38 13.26
CA LEU A 6 75.33 -17.26 13.20
C LEU A 6 75.25 -18.28 14.36
N ASN A 7 76.20 -18.24 15.30
CA ASN A 7 76.25 -19.20 16.42
C ASN A 7 75.61 -18.72 17.73
N GLY A 8 75.00 -17.53 17.77
CA GLY A 8 74.26 -17.07 18.95
C GLY A 8 72.82 -17.61 19.05
N PHE A 9 72.22 -18.00 17.91
CA PHE A 9 70.80 -18.39 17.86
C PHE A 9 70.56 -19.90 17.86
N LEU A 10 71.61 -20.71 17.74
CA LEU A 10 71.53 -22.17 17.81
C LEU A 10 72.03 -22.75 19.15
N GLN A 11 72.23 -21.91 20.16
CA GLN A 11 72.63 -22.33 21.50
C GLN A 11 71.52 -22.17 22.55
N ILE A 12 70.26 -22.17 22.08
CA ILE A 12 69.09 -22.54 22.89
C ILE A 12 68.40 -23.71 22.15
N LEU A 13 69.18 -24.77 21.93
CA LEU A 13 68.68 -26.12 21.79
C LEU A 13 68.74 -26.75 23.18
N MET A 14 67.69 -27.51 23.52
CA MET A 14 67.66 -28.46 24.63
C MET A 14 67.72 -27.87 26.05
N ASP A 15 66.54 -27.60 26.62
CA ASP A 15 66.29 -28.11 27.96
C ASP A 15 65.03 -28.98 27.96
N SER A 16 65.20 -30.17 28.49
CA SER A 16 64.23 -31.24 28.58
C SER A 16 63.46 -31.04 29.87
N LYS A 17 62.22 -30.53 29.79
CA LYS A 17 61.05 -30.92 30.63
C LYS A 17 59.85 -30.02 30.32
N GLY A 18 58.79 -30.65 29.83
CA GLY A 18 57.38 -30.25 29.88
C GLY A 18 57.02 -28.76 29.79
N ILE A 19 56.52 -28.33 28.62
CA ILE A 19 55.68 -27.13 28.54
C ILE A 19 54.29 -27.50 29.07
N THR A 20 53.96 -27.04 30.27
CA THR A 20 52.60 -27.07 30.82
C THR A 20 51.75 -26.03 30.09
N VAL A 21 50.73 -26.50 29.36
CA VAL A 21 49.74 -25.65 28.70
C VAL A 21 48.64 -25.27 29.71
N PRO A 22 48.31 -23.98 29.90
CA PRO A 22 47.30 -23.54 30.85
C PRO A 22 45.87 -23.91 30.40
N ASP A 23 45.09 -24.39 31.36
CA ASP A 23 43.91 -25.26 31.20
C ASP A 23 42.57 -24.50 31.06
N SER A 24 42.52 -23.39 30.32
CA SER A 24 41.31 -22.58 30.22
C SER A 24 41.08 -21.95 28.85
N ILE A 25 40.51 -22.76 27.95
CA ILE A 25 40.00 -22.31 26.65
C ILE A 25 38.70 -21.50 26.85
N PRO A 26 38.60 -20.25 26.38
CA PRO A 26 37.41 -19.40 26.55
C PRO A 26 36.19 -19.93 25.76
N LYS A 27 35.00 -19.75 26.34
CA LYS A 27 33.69 -20.25 25.84
C LYS A 27 33.35 -19.88 24.38
N THR A 28 34.04 -18.91 23.79
CA THR A 28 33.90 -18.50 22.39
C THR A 28 34.30 -19.60 21.40
N LEU A 29 35.19 -20.51 21.79
CA LEU A 29 35.56 -21.65 20.95
C LEU A 29 34.51 -22.76 20.92
N LYS A 30 33.56 -22.84 21.85
CA LYS A 30 32.48 -23.86 21.78
C LYS A 30 31.58 -23.68 20.56
N LEU A 31 31.42 -22.44 20.09
CA LEU A 31 30.61 -22.12 18.92
C LEU A 31 31.33 -22.54 17.64
N LEU A 32 32.65 -22.32 17.60
CA LEU A 32 33.52 -22.82 16.53
C LEU A 32 33.63 -24.35 16.56
N ASP A 33 33.58 -24.99 17.72
CA ASP A 33 33.59 -26.45 17.84
C ASP A 33 32.27 -27.08 17.37
N ARG A 34 31.14 -26.39 17.61
CA ARG A 34 29.80 -26.76 17.09
C ARG A 34 29.72 -26.61 15.56
N LEU A 35 30.42 -25.61 15.01
CA LEU A 35 30.56 -25.42 13.55
C LEU A 35 31.59 -26.39 12.95
N ASN A 36 32.67 -26.70 13.66
CA ASN A 36 33.63 -27.73 13.28
C ASN A 36 33.00 -29.12 13.33
N GLY A 37 32.00 -29.39 14.16
CA GLY A 37 31.23 -30.64 14.09
C GLY A 37 30.50 -30.86 12.74
N PHE A 38 30.29 -29.80 11.94
CA PHE A 38 29.82 -29.91 10.56
C PHE A 38 30.95 -30.20 9.55
N SER A 39 32.19 -29.81 9.86
CA SER A 39 33.35 -29.88 8.94
C SER A 39 34.43 -30.89 9.34
N ALA A 40 34.39 -31.44 10.56
CA ALA A 40 35.34 -32.41 11.10
C ALA A 40 34.89 -33.83 10.73
N ALA A 41 34.80 -34.08 9.43
CA ALA A 41 34.84 -35.43 8.91
C ALA A 41 36.32 -35.79 8.68
N ASP A 42 36.98 -36.26 9.73
CA ASP A 42 38.35 -36.79 9.65
C ASP A 42 38.35 -38.03 8.72
N PRO A 43 39.13 -38.04 7.62
CA PRO A 43 38.98 -39.05 6.56
C PRO A 43 39.55 -40.45 6.90
N THR A 44 40.07 -40.69 8.11
CA THR A 44 40.84 -41.91 8.44
C THR A 44 40.24 -42.84 9.50
N SER A 45 38.96 -42.72 9.88
CA SER A 45 38.29 -43.74 10.73
C SER A 45 37.04 -44.34 10.07
N PHE A 46 37.23 -45.46 9.36
CA PHE A 46 36.13 -46.24 8.78
C PHE A 46 35.41 -47.06 9.86
N SER A 47 34.34 -46.50 10.43
CA SER A 47 33.26 -47.31 11.02
C SER A 47 31.96 -46.50 11.12
N GLY A 48 30.92 -47.00 10.44
CA GLY A 48 29.52 -46.62 10.63
C GLY A 48 28.85 -46.01 9.40
N LYS A 49 28.10 -46.84 8.63
CA LYS A 49 27.18 -46.38 7.56
C LYS A 49 26.29 -45.21 8.01
N GLU A 50 25.90 -45.19 9.29
CA GLU A 50 25.10 -44.13 9.89
C GLU A 50 25.79 -42.76 9.95
N LYS A 51 27.12 -42.71 10.16
CA LYS A 51 27.86 -41.44 10.21
C LYS A 51 28.01 -40.82 8.82
N TYR A 52 28.24 -41.64 7.80
CA TYR A 52 28.27 -41.20 6.40
C TYR A 52 26.89 -40.65 5.96
N GLN A 53 25.80 -41.33 6.33
CA GLN A 53 24.44 -40.84 6.05
C GLN A 53 24.13 -39.52 6.77
N ARG A 54 24.60 -39.34 8.01
CA ARG A 54 24.47 -38.07 8.74
C ARG A 54 25.28 -36.94 8.09
N LEU A 55 26.50 -37.24 7.63
CA LEU A 55 27.34 -36.28 6.91
C LEU A 55 26.72 -35.89 5.56
N GLN A 56 26.28 -36.88 4.78
CA GLN A 56 25.62 -36.65 3.50
C GLN A 56 24.34 -35.83 3.66
N ARG A 57 23.51 -36.14 4.67
CA ARG A 57 22.31 -35.35 4.97
C ARG A 57 22.64 -33.91 5.37
N ASN A 58 23.68 -33.71 6.17
CA ASN A 58 24.11 -32.35 6.55
C ASN A 58 24.60 -31.56 5.34
N ILE A 59 25.40 -32.17 4.46
CA ILE A 59 25.86 -31.51 3.23
C ILE A 59 24.69 -31.23 2.29
N THR A 60 23.73 -32.15 2.12
CA THR A 60 22.52 -31.93 1.32
C THR A 60 21.64 -30.82 1.92
N LEU A 61 21.47 -30.78 3.25
CA LEU A 61 20.74 -29.70 3.91
C LEU A 61 21.44 -28.36 3.74
N LEU A 62 22.78 -28.33 3.78
CA LEU A 62 23.55 -27.10 3.62
C LEU A 62 23.47 -26.57 2.19
N MET A 63 23.47 -27.45 1.18
CA MET A 63 23.19 -27.11 -0.22
C MET A 63 21.74 -26.64 -0.45
N PHE A 64 20.77 -27.25 0.22
CA PHE A 64 19.36 -26.86 0.11
C PHE A 64 19.10 -25.50 0.78
N CYS A 65 19.64 -25.30 1.99
CA CYS A 65 19.53 -24.05 2.73
C CYS A 65 20.22 -22.90 1.99
N SER A 66 21.38 -23.13 1.34
CA SER A 66 22.07 -22.06 0.62
C SER A 66 21.26 -21.53 -0.57
N ALA A 67 20.42 -22.37 -1.20
CA ALA A 67 19.51 -21.95 -2.27
C ALA A 67 18.18 -21.37 -1.75
N MET A 68 17.64 -21.91 -0.66
CA MET A 68 16.34 -21.48 -0.12
C MET A 68 16.38 -20.16 0.65
N ILE A 69 17.46 -19.90 1.39
CA ILE A 69 17.60 -18.67 2.19
C ILE A 69 17.49 -17.40 1.33
N PRO A 70 18.23 -17.24 0.21
CA PRO A 70 18.12 -16.02 -0.61
C PRO A 70 16.73 -15.89 -1.26
N LEU A 71 16.06 -17.00 -1.58
CA LEU A 71 14.72 -16.99 -2.19
C LEU A 71 13.66 -16.50 -1.18
N LEU A 72 13.64 -17.09 0.02
CA LEU A 72 12.74 -16.70 1.10
C LEU A 72 13.02 -15.28 1.59
N LEU A 73 14.27 -14.84 1.58
CA LEU A 73 14.63 -13.47 1.93
C LEU A 73 14.01 -12.49 0.93
N VAL A 74 14.12 -12.75 -0.38
CA VAL A 74 13.49 -11.92 -1.42
C VAL A 74 11.97 -11.92 -1.24
N GLU A 75 11.35 -13.08 -1.07
CA GLU A 75 9.89 -13.20 -0.87
C GLU A 75 9.40 -12.46 0.39
N LEU A 76 10.14 -12.57 1.49
CA LEU A 76 9.85 -11.86 2.74
C LEU A 76 10.02 -10.34 2.60
N LEU A 77 11.06 -9.90 1.89
CA LEU A 77 11.26 -8.48 1.58
C LEU A 77 10.11 -7.96 0.73
N PHE A 78 9.66 -8.71 -0.28
CA PHE A 78 8.46 -8.38 -1.04
C PHE A 78 7.25 -8.26 -0.11
N TYR A 79 6.97 -9.26 0.73
CA TYR A 79 5.81 -9.25 1.64
C TYR A 79 5.79 -8.03 2.58
N PHE A 80 6.95 -7.66 3.17
CA PHE A 80 7.02 -6.47 4.03
C PHE A 80 6.95 -5.15 3.24
N GLN A 81 7.37 -5.12 1.99
CA GLN A 81 7.24 -3.93 1.14
C GLN A 81 5.82 -3.76 0.58
N TYR A 82 4.98 -4.81 0.61
CA TYR A 82 3.60 -4.81 0.08
C TYR A 82 2.56 -4.07 0.95
N GLU A 83 2.98 -3.26 1.92
CA GLU A 83 2.12 -2.27 2.61
C GLU A 83 2.57 -0.83 2.38
N SER A 84 2.69 -0.44 1.11
CA SER A 84 2.62 0.98 0.75
C SER A 84 1.74 1.15 -0.48
N PRO A 85 0.66 1.96 -0.42
CA PRO A 85 -0.16 2.27 -1.59
C PRO A 85 0.62 3.23 -2.49
N VAL A 86 1.54 2.68 -3.26
CA VAL A 86 2.26 3.35 -4.35
C VAL A 86 1.49 2.94 -5.61
N ARG A 87 0.51 3.72 -6.11
CA ARG A 87 0.72 5.04 -6.71
C ARG A 87 2.15 5.20 -7.20
N HIS A 88 2.55 4.42 -8.21
CA HIS A 88 3.33 4.92 -9.34
C HIS A 88 3.28 3.90 -10.48
N SER A 89 2.89 4.45 -11.62
CA SER A 89 2.74 3.92 -12.96
C SER A 89 4.10 3.59 -13.58
N GLU A 90 4.33 2.31 -13.89
CA GLU A 90 5.39 1.85 -14.80
C GLU A 90 4.96 0.58 -15.56
N HIS A 91 4.34 0.73 -16.74
CA HIS A 91 4.32 -0.24 -17.85
C HIS A 91 4.52 0.51 -19.18
N SER A 92 5.76 0.95 -19.37
CA SER A 92 6.31 1.79 -20.46
C SER A 92 6.30 1.19 -21.88
N GLY A 93 5.21 0.53 -22.28
CA GLY A 93 4.95 0.12 -23.66
C GLY A 93 3.47 0.16 -24.08
N ILE A 94 2.57 0.45 -23.13
CA ILE A 94 1.10 0.55 -23.32
C ILE A 94 0.53 1.81 -22.63
N ASP A 95 1.34 2.52 -21.85
CA ASP A 95 0.95 3.61 -20.96
C ASP A 95 0.68 4.97 -21.63
N VAL A 96 1.16 5.20 -22.85
CA VAL A 96 0.99 6.51 -23.51
C VAL A 96 -0.48 6.80 -23.86
N GLU A 97 -1.32 5.77 -23.96
CA GLU A 97 -2.77 5.91 -24.18
C GLU A 97 -3.57 5.86 -22.87
N ALA A 98 -3.19 5.00 -21.92
CA ALA A 98 -3.86 4.89 -20.63
C ALA A 98 -3.70 6.15 -19.75
N ASP A 99 -2.56 6.84 -19.85
CA ASP A 99 -2.35 8.08 -19.09
C ASP A 99 -3.14 9.26 -19.66
N ARG A 100 -3.34 9.33 -20.98
CA ARG A 100 -4.23 10.33 -21.59
C ARG A 100 -5.66 10.11 -21.14
N VAL A 101 -6.12 8.87 -21.24
CA VAL A 101 -7.44 8.47 -20.79
C VAL A 101 -7.64 8.79 -19.31
N ARG A 102 -6.66 8.50 -18.43
CA ARG A 102 -6.71 8.90 -17.00
C ARG A 102 -6.75 10.42 -16.80
N GLN A 103 -5.94 11.18 -17.54
CA GLN A 103 -5.93 12.64 -17.45
C GLN A 103 -7.25 13.24 -17.90
N ASP A 104 -7.83 12.72 -18.97
CA ASP A 104 -9.12 13.16 -19.49
C ASP A 104 -10.26 12.81 -18.52
N TYR A 105 -10.20 11.64 -17.85
CA TYR A 105 -11.13 11.28 -16.78
C TYR A 105 -11.06 12.23 -15.59
N GLU A 106 -9.86 12.50 -15.09
CA GLU A 106 -9.67 13.41 -13.96
C GLU A 106 -10.14 14.82 -14.32
N LEU A 107 -9.79 15.30 -15.52
CA LEU A 107 -10.24 16.59 -16.01
C LEU A 107 -11.76 16.65 -16.18
N PHE A 108 -12.39 15.58 -16.66
CA PHE A 108 -13.84 15.47 -16.77
C PHE A 108 -14.48 15.64 -15.39
N LEU A 109 -14.07 14.84 -14.41
CA LEU A 109 -14.63 14.86 -13.06
C LEU A 109 -14.37 16.21 -12.38
N GLN A 110 -13.18 16.78 -12.53
CA GLN A 110 -12.84 18.09 -11.98
C GLN A 110 -13.73 19.20 -12.54
N LYS A 111 -14.03 19.19 -13.84
CA LYS A 111 -14.96 20.16 -14.45
C LYS A 111 -16.35 20.07 -13.83
N ARG A 112 -16.88 18.85 -13.62
CA ARG A 112 -18.23 18.65 -13.05
C ARG A 112 -18.26 19.00 -11.57
N LEU A 113 -17.21 18.63 -10.83
CA LEU A 113 -17.03 19.02 -9.44
C LEU A 113 -16.92 20.54 -9.30
N SER A 114 -16.27 21.23 -10.25
CA SER A 114 -16.23 22.70 -10.27
C SER A 114 -17.60 23.31 -10.46
N GLY A 115 -18.42 22.78 -11.37
CA GLY A 115 -19.82 23.23 -11.55
C GLY A 115 -20.64 23.03 -10.27
N LEU A 116 -20.51 21.87 -9.63
CA LEU A 116 -21.18 21.57 -8.36
C LEU A 116 -20.72 22.49 -7.22
N ARG A 117 -19.42 22.77 -7.13
CA ARG A 117 -18.86 23.74 -6.15
C ARG A 117 -19.37 25.15 -6.38
N SER A 118 -19.48 25.60 -7.63
CA SER A 118 -20.06 26.90 -7.94
C SER A 118 -21.50 26.98 -7.45
N LEU A 119 -22.30 25.95 -7.69
CA LEU A 119 -23.68 25.87 -7.20
C LEU A 119 -23.74 25.93 -5.67
N ALA A 120 -22.85 25.20 -5.00
CA ALA A 120 -22.74 25.21 -3.54
C ALA A 120 -22.26 26.55 -2.96
N ALA A 121 -21.53 27.36 -3.75
CA ALA A 121 -21.00 28.66 -3.33
C ALA A 121 -22.00 29.81 -3.54
N PHE A 122 -22.90 29.71 -4.53
CA PHE A 122 -23.85 30.77 -4.85
C PHE A 122 -25.19 30.68 -4.12
N TYR A 123 -25.53 29.51 -3.57
CA TYR A 123 -26.83 29.27 -2.94
C TYR A 123 -26.68 28.79 -1.50
N GLU A 124 -27.61 29.22 -0.66
CA GLU A 124 -27.68 28.78 0.73
C GLU A 124 -28.42 27.45 0.87
N PHE A 125 -28.18 26.76 1.98
CA PHE A 125 -28.81 25.48 2.31
C PHE A 125 -30.34 25.56 2.25
N GLU A 126 -30.92 26.63 2.78
CA GLU A 126 -32.37 26.84 2.82
C GLU A 126 -32.99 26.94 1.42
N GLN A 127 -32.28 27.52 0.45
CA GLN A 127 -32.75 27.62 -0.93
C GLN A 127 -32.68 26.27 -1.64
N LEU A 128 -31.57 25.54 -1.48
CA LEU A 128 -31.39 24.23 -2.10
C LEU A 128 -32.21 23.13 -1.41
N SER A 129 -32.67 23.36 -0.18
CA SER A 129 -33.60 22.47 0.52
C SER A 129 -35.04 22.53 -0.02
N ASP A 130 -35.36 23.51 -0.86
CA ASP A 130 -36.62 23.55 -1.61
C ASP A 130 -36.52 22.64 -2.84
N SER A 131 -37.39 21.63 -2.92
CA SER A 131 -37.40 20.65 -4.02
C SER A 131 -37.70 21.27 -5.38
N VAL A 132 -38.53 22.31 -5.45
CA VAL A 132 -38.86 23.02 -6.70
C VAL A 132 -37.65 23.79 -7.19
N PHE A 133 -36.96 24.48 -6.27
CA PHE A 133 -35.75 25.21 -6.60
C PHE A 133 -34.63 24.27 -7.04
N LEU A 134 -34.42 23.17 -6.30
CA LEU A 134 -33.42 22.16 -6.62
C LEU A 134 -33.66 21.52 -8.00
N ALA A 135 -34.92 21.23 -8.33
CA ALA A 135 -35.27 20.65 -9.62
C ALA A 135 -34.97 21.60 -10.79
N GLU A 136 -35.27 22.89 -10.64
CA GLU A 136 -34.93 23.88 -11.67
C GLU A 136 -33.40 24.05 -11.81
N ARG A 137 -32.66 23.99 -10.69
CA ARG A 137 -31.19 23.98 -10.73
C ARG A 137 -30.64 22.75 -11.44
N LEU A 138 -31.18 21.56 -11.17
CA LEU A 138 -30.78 20.34 -11.87
C LEU A 138 -31.08 20.44 -13.38
N ARG A 139 -32.20 21.03 -13.78
CA ARG A 139 -32.56 21.23 -15.19
C ARG A 139 -31.52 22.09 -15.92
N ILE A 140 -31.15 23.23 -15.33
CA ILE A 140 -30.10 24.11 -15.88
C ILE A 140 -28.74 23.38 -15.94
N LEU A 141 -28.42 22.63 -14.88
CA LEU A 141 -27.17 21.88 -14.82
C LEU A 141 -27.11 20.76 -15.88
N LYS A 142 -28.24 20.09 -16.17
CA LYS A 142 -28.38 19.11 -17.26
C LYS A 142 -28.24 19.74 -18.65
N GLU A 143 -28.72 20.98 -18.83
CA GLU A 143 -28.55 21.72 -20.09
C GLU A 143 -27.07 22.07 -20.35
N GLU A 144 -26.34 22.47 -19.30
CA GLU A 144 -24.92 22.84 -19.41
C GLU A 144 -24.00 21.60 -19.45
N PHE A 145 -24.31 20.60 -18.62
CA PHE A 145 -23.54 19.39 -18.42
C PHE A 145 -24.48 18.18 -18.44
N LYS A 146 -24.72 17.63 -19.63
CA LYS A 146 -25.63 16.48 -19.90
C LYS A 146 -25.45 15.26 -19.00
N SER A 147 -24.33 15.17 -18.28
CA SER A 147 -23.91 14.04 -17.48
C SER A 147 -24.56 13.95 -16.09
N PHE A 148 -25.09 15.04 -15.53
CA PHE A 148 -25.71 15.01 -14.21
C PHE A 148 -27.06 14.31 -14.26
N GLU A 149 -27.26 13.31 -13.41
CA GLU A 149 -28.51 12.53 -13.37
C GLU A 149 -29.41 12.99 -12.21
N ASP A 150 -28.81 13.21 -11.04
CA ASP A 150 -29.47 13.64 -9.82
C ASP A 150 -28.75 14.77 -9.08
N LEU A 151 -29.49 15.43 -8.18
CA LEU A 151 -28.97 16.41 -7.23
C LEU A 151 -29.64 16.17 -5.87
N GLY A 152 -28.87 16.28 -4.79
CA GLY A 152 -29.39 16.12 -3.44
C GLY A 152 -28.64 16.97 -2.43
N VAL A 153 -29.34 17.39 -1.38
CA VAL A 153 -28.80 18.20 -0.28
C VAL A 153 -28.96 17.45 1.03
N LEU A 154 -27.89 17.39 1.80
CA LEU A 154 -27.86 16.74 3.10
C LEU A 154 -27.52 17.73 4.20
N ASP A 155 -28.11 17.52 5.37
CA ASP A 155 -27.76 18.26 6.58
C ASP A 155 -26.45 17.75 7.21
N HIS A 156 -26.00 18.40 8.29
CA HIS A 156 -24.78 18.05 9.02
C HIS A 156 -24.78 16.61 9.58
N ARG A 157 -25.96 15.97 9.69
CA ARG A 157 -26.11 14.59 10.20
C ARG A 157 -26.10 13.56 9.08
N GLY A 158 -26.14 13.98 7.82
CA GLY A 158 -26.26 13.09 6.68
C GLY A 158 -27.69 12.68 6.36
N LEU A 159 -28.68 13.43 6.82
CA LEU A 159 -30.08 13.27 6.39
C LEU A 159 -30.31 14.03 5.08
N MET A 160 -30.83 13.34 4.07
CA MET A 160 -31.25 13.96 2.82
C MET A 160 -32.46 14.87 3.07
N ARG A 161 -32.31 16.16 2.81
CA ARG A 161 -33.36 17.17 2.99
C ARG A 161 -34.15 17.42 1.72
N SER A 162 -33.46 17.47 0.61
CA SER A 162 -34.06 17.64 -0.70
C SER A 162 -33.32 16.75 -1.68
N TYR A 163 -34.08 16.23 -2.64
CA TYR A 163 -33.57 15.38 -3.68
C TYR A 163 -34.35 15.62 -4.96
N THR A 164 -33.66 15.59 -6.10
CA THR A 164 -34.30 15.55 -7.40
C THR A 164 -33.51 14.61 -8.29
N GLY A 165 -34.20 13.63 -8.87
CA GLY A 165 -33.62 12.62 -9.75
C GLY A 165 -34.53 11.42 -9.88
N PRO A 166 -34.10 10.37 -10.59
CA PRO A 166 -34.91 9.18 -10.83
C PRO A 166 -35.03 8.27 -9.60
N TYR A 167 -34.18 8.44 -8.59
CA TYR A 167 -34.10 7.53 -7.44
C TYR A 167 -34.94 8.05 -6.26
N SER A 168 -35.77 7.23 -5.62
CA SER A 168 -36.53 7.66 -4.43
C SER A 168 -35.63 7.72 -3.17
N LEU A 169 -34.84 8.79 -3.04
CA LEU A 169 -33.82 8.96 -1.98
C LEU A 169 -34.16 10.03 -0.94
N GLU A 170 -35.36 10.59 -1.02
CA GLU A 170 -35.89 11.58 -0.09
C GLU A 170 -35.88 11.04 1.36
N GLU A 171 -35.51 11.89 2.31
CA GLU A 171 -35.50 11.62 3.76
C GLU A 171 -34.67 10.41 4.22
N ARG A 172 -33.80 9.86 3.37
CA ARG A 172 -32.90 8.77 3.75
C ARG A 172 -31.71 9.27 4.59
N ASP A 173 -31.32 8.45 5.55
CA ASP A 173 -30.13 8.65 6.38
C ASP A 173 -28.91 8.00 5.71
N PHE A 174 -27.94 8.85 5.34
CA PHE A 174 -26.67 8.45 4.74
C PHE A 174 -25.48 8.57 5.70
N SER A 175 -25.69 8.85 6.99
CA SER A 175 -24.62 8.99 8.00
C SER A 175 -23.64 7.82 8.05
N LYS A 176 -24.12 6.61 7.75
CA LYS A 176 -23.33 5.37 7.73
C LYS A 176 -22.71 5.05 6.36
N SER A 177 -23.05 5.80 5.33
CA SER A 177 -22.54 5.55 3.97
C SER A 177 -21.08 5.95 3.86
N PHE A 178 -20.28 5.13 3.16
CA PHE A 178 -18.85 5.37 2.98
C PHE A 178 -18.56 6.75 2.37
N TRP A 179 -19.29 7.13 1.32
CA TRP A 179 -19.14 8.43 0.66
C TRP A 179 -19.44 9.61 1.61
N PHE A 180 -20.41 9.46 2.51
CA PHE A 180 -20.77 10.51 3.47
C PHE A 180 -19.68 10.69 4.55
N GLN A 181 -19.10 9.60 5.02
CA GLN A 181 -17.98 9.64 5.97
C GLN A 181 -16.74 10.29 5.35
N GLN A 182 -16.51 10.07 4.05
CA GLN A 182 -15.40 10.69 3.33
C GLN A 182 -15.61 12.21 3.17
N ILE A 183 -16.77 12.65 2.67
CA ILE A 183 -17.06 14.09 2.52
C ILE A 183 -17.17 14.82 3.87
N SER A 184 -17.46 14.11 4.96
CA SER A 184 -17.43 14.70 6.30
C SER A 184 -16.02 15.13 6.72
N ARG A 185 -14.97 14.53 6.13
CA ARG A 185 -13.57 14.84 6.43
C ARG A 185 -12.92 15.75 5.37
N GLU A 186 -13.40 15.67 4.14
CA GLU A 186 -12.87 16.38 2.98
C GLU A 186 -13.80 17.53 2.55
N LYS A 187 -13.28 18.53 1.81
CA LYS A 187 -14.15 19.58 1.25
C LYS A 187 -14.96 19.11 0.04
N SER A 188 -14.49 18.07 -0.62
CA SER A 188 -15.10 17.52 -1.83
C SER A 188 -14.58 16.11 -2.05
N CYS A 189 -15.45 15.19 -2.46
CA CYS A 189 -15.05 13.84 -2.82
C CYS A 189 -15.78 13.38 -4.09
N CYS A 190 -15.16 12.45 -4.81
CA CYS A 190 -15.78 11.68 -5.87
C CYS A 190 -15.67 10.21 -5.48
N VAL A 191 -16.81 9.52 -5.41
CA VAL A 191 -16.87 8.11 -5.08
C VAL A 191 -17.61 7.39 -6.19
N TRP A 192 -17.03 6.33 -6.70
CA TRP A 192 -17.71 5.43 -7.63
C TRP A 192 -18.65 4.51 -6.85
N THR A 193 -19.87 4.33 -7.34
CA THR A 193 -20.86 3.42 -6.77
C THR A 193 -21.65 2.75 -7.88
N SER A 194 -22.38 1.69 -7.54
CA SER A 194 -23.33 1.05 -8.44
C SER A 194 -24.56 0.67 -7.63
N ASP A 195 -25.73 1.06 -8.10
CA ASP A 195 -27.01 0.52 -7.64
C ASP A 195 -27.65 -0.15 -8.87
N ASP A 196 -28.09 -1.39 -8.73
CA ASP A 196 -28.81 -2.14 -9.78
C ASP A 196 -28.16 -2.16 -11.19
N ALA A 197 -26.85 -2.46 -11.26
CA ALA A 197 -26.07 -2.74 -12.47
C ALA A 197 -25.69 -1.54 -13.37
N GLN A 198 -26.08 -0.31 -13.05
CA GLN A 198 -25.54 0.88 -13.73
C GLN A 198 -24.49 1.56 -12.82
N PRO A 199 -23.21 1.59 -13.21
CA PRO A 199 -22.21 2.32 -12.47
C PRO A 199 -22.51 3.83 -12.55
N PHE A 200 -22.36 4.56 -11.45
CA PHE A 200 -22.42 6.02 -11.43
C PHE A 200 -21.42 6.61 -10.44
N PHE A 201 -21.03 7.86 -10.67
CA PHE A 201 -20.14 8.60 -9.78
C PHE A 201 -20.97 9.51 -8.89
N ILE A 202 -20.75 9.44 -7.57
CA ILE A 202 -21.28 10.41 -6.62
C ILE A 202 -20.21 11.49 -6.43
N LEU A 203 -20.48 12.69 -6.91
CA LEU A 203 -19.77 13.89 -6.52
C LEU A 203 -20.40 14.45 -5.26
N SER A 204 -19.58 14.88 -4.32
CA SER A 204 -20.07 15.58 -3.12
C SER A 204 -19.19 16.77 -2.78
N VAL A 205 -19.81 17.83 -2.29
CA VAL A 205 -19.15 19.05 -1.83
C VAL A 205 -19.69 19.40 -0.46
N ARG A 206 -18.77 19.67 0.48
CA ARG A 206 -19.08 20.18 1.81
C ARG A 206 -19.06 21.70 1.77
N VAL A 207 -20.08 22.32 2.35
CA VAL A 207 -20.14 23.77 2.56
C VAL A 207 -20.22 24.02 4.06
N ASP A 208 -19.28 24.82 4.55
CA ASP A 208 -19.28 25.26 5.94
C ASP A 208 -20.14 26.52 6.05
N SER A 209 -21.29 26.42 6.73
CA SER A 209 -22.14 27.57 6.96
C SER A 209 -21.50 28.53 7.95
N ALA A 210 -21.74 29.84 7.77
CA ALA A 210 -21.40 30.86 8.76
C ALA A 210 -22.09 30.62 10.12
N LYS A 211 -23.21 29.87 10.14
CA LYS A 211 -23.92 29.46 11.36
C LYS A 211 -23.24 28.30 12.12
N GLY A 212 -22.13 27.77 11.60
CA GLY A 212 -21.32 26.72 12.24
C GLY A 212 -21.71 25.28 11.89
N GLU A 213 -22.87 25.06 11.27
CA GLU A 213 -23.29 23.75 10.79
C GLU A 213 -22.94 23.57 9.31
N SER A 214 -22.10 22.57 9.01
CA SER A 214 -21.80 22.22 7.62
C SER A 214 -22.96 21.48 6.99
N TRP A 215 -23.19 21.71 5.71
CA TRP A 215 -24.15 20.96 4.90
C TRP A 215 -23.43 20.44 3.65
N PHE A 216 -24.09 19.52 2.96
CA PHE A 216 -23.48 18.82 1.84
C PHE A 216 -24.40 18.85 0.64
N ILE A 217 -23.82 19.04 -0.53
CA ILE A 217 -24.50 18.82 -1.79
C ILE A 217 -23.88 17.61 -2.48
N ARG A 218 -24.72 16.76 -3.05
CA ARG A 218 -24.30 15.61 -3.83
C ARG A 218 -24.90 15.68 -5.23
N ALA A 219 -24.22 15.09 -6.20
CA ALA A 219 -24.77 14.85 -7.52
C ALA A 219 -24.27 13.51 -8.09
N ALA A 220 -25.17 12.74 -8.69
CA ALA A 220 -24.83 11.55 -9.44
C ALA A 220 -24.52 11.88 -10.89
N ILE A 221 -23.45 11.30 -11.42
CA ILE A 221 -23.06 11.40 -12.83
C ILE A 221 -23.05 10.01 -13.46
N LEU A 222 -23.67 9.87 -14.63
CA LEU A 222 -23.62 8.62 -15.41
C LEU A 222 -22.32 8.57 -16.25
N PRO A 223 -21.63 7.42 -16.29
CA PRO A 223 -20.41 7.23 -17.06
C PRO A 223 -20.66 7.06 -18.56
N GLU A 224 -21.90 6.84 -19.00
CA GLU A 224 -22.24 6.71 -20.44
C GLU A 224 -21.83 7.95 -21.24
N GLU A 225 -21.98 9.14 -20.66
CA GLU A 225 -21.52 10.40 -21.25
C GLU A 225 -19.98 10.52 -21.27
N MET A 226 -19.26 9.74 -20.46
CA MET A 226 -17.79 9.67 -20.51
C MET A 226 -17.30 8.81 -21.68
N ALA A 227 -18.07 7.82 -22.15
CA ALA A 227 -17.69 6.93 -23.23
C ALA A 227 -17.65 7.61 -24.62
N THR A 228 -18.11 8.87 -24.70
CA THR A 228 -18.13 9.68 -25.92
C THR A 228 -16.90 10.60 -26.05
N LEU A 229 -15.96 10.55 -25.08
CA LEU A 229 -14.72 11.32 -25.06
C LEU A 229 -13.58 10.62 -25.80
#